data_AF-A0A7W9WMJ1-F1
#
_entry.id   AF-A0A7W9WMJ1-F1
#
_cell.length_a   1.000
_cell.length_b   1.000
_cell.length_c   1.000
_cell.angle_alpha   90.00
_cell.angle_beta   90.00
_cell.angle_gamma   90.00
#
_symmetry.space_group_name_H-M   'P 1'
#
loop_
_entity.id
_entity.type
_entity.pdbx_description
1 polymer ?
#
loop_
_entity_poly.entity_id
_entity_poly.type
_entity_poly.pdbx_seq_one_letter_code
_entity_poly.pdbx_strand_id
1 'polypeptide(L)'
;MKDLKFEQKRSLSRQEAADQLTALADALREGGDAELDLGPGTLGLRIPDDLDSELEVEIGGGEIELEIELKWKTAPTRATPPRTESPAEKPKRKKTPAPAGRSRSAKRSTTKAS
;
A
#
# COMPACT_ATOMS: atom_id res chain seq x y z
N MET A 1 21.76 -13.34 -8.65
CA MET A 1 20.81 -14.11 -9.51
C MET A 1 21.05 -13.69 -10.94
N LYS A 2 20.74 -14.57 -11.90
CA LYS A 2 20.81 -14.26 -13.33
C LYS A 2 19.52 -13.54 -13.72
N ASP A 3 19.60 -12.57 -14.60
CA ASP A 3 18.43 -11.86 -15.10
C ASP A 3 17.52 -12.84 -15.85
N LEU A 4 16.21 -12.75 -15.60
CA LEU A 4 15.19 -13.55 -16.27
C LEU A 4 14.51 -12.68 -17.33
N LYS A 5 14.49 -13.17 -18.58
CA LYS A 5 13.71 -12.57 -19.67
C LYS A 5 12.75 -13.62 -20.22
N PHE A 6 11.49 -13.24 -20.36
CA PHE A 6 10.46 -14.00 -21.07
C PHE A 6 9.99 -13.14 -22.26
N GLU A 7 9.88 -13.73 -23.45
CA GLU A 7 9.39 -13.05 -24.65
C GLU A 7 8.47 -14.01 -25.42
N GLN A 8 7.34 -13.52 -25.89
CA GLN A 8 6.39 -14.28 -26.70
C GLN A 8 5.83 -13.39 -27.80
N LYS A 9 5.89 -13.87 -29.05
CA LYS A 9 5.30 -13.21 -30.23
C LYS A 9 4.28 -14.14 -30.87
N ARG A 10 3.05 -13.67 -31.02
CA ARG A 10 1.94 -14.41 -31.65
C ARG A 10 0.94 -13.43 -32.27
N SER A 11 0.20 -13.90 -33.28
CA SER A 11 -0.96 -13.18 -33.79
C SER A 11 -2.19 -13.53 -32.97
N LEU A 12 -2.95 -12.51 -32.56
CA LEU A 12 -4.18 -12.66 -31.79
C LEU A 12 -5.37 -12.05 -32.55
N SER A 13 -6.55 -12.61 -32.36
CA SER A 13 -7.79 -11.90 -32.67
C SER A 13 -7.99 -10.73 -31.70
N ARG A 14 -8.86 -9.78 -32.10
CA ARG A 14 -9.20 -8.63 -31.22
C ARG A 14 -9.80 -9.06 -29.87
N GLN A 15 -10.50 -10.19 -29.82
CA GLN A 15 -11.11 -10.69 -28.57
C GLN A 15 -10.04 -11.27 -27.65
N GLU A 16 -9.17 -12.13 -28.17
CA GLU A 16 -8.07 -12.73 -27.39
C GLU A 16 -7.13 -11.66 -26.82
N ALA A 17 -6.85 -10.60 -27.60
CA ALA A 17 -6.05 -9.47 -27.12
C ALA A 17 -6.76 -8.74 -25.96
N ALA A 18 -8.08 -8.54 -26.04
CA ALA A 18 -8.85 -7.90 -24.97
C ALA A 18 -8.91 -8.77 -23.70
N ASP A 19 -9.05 -10.08 -23.85
CA ASP A 19 -9.06 -11.02 -22.73
C ASP A 19 -7.69 -11.01 -22.02
N GLN A 20 -6.59 -10.99 -22.77
CA GLN A 20 -5.24 -10.89 -22.21
C GLN A 20 -4.99 -9.57 -21.48
N LEU A 21 -5.43 -8.44 -22.03
CA LEU A 21 -5.35 -7.14 -21.36
C LEU A 21 -6.23 -7.08 -20.10
N THR A 22 -7.37 -7.74 -20.11
CA THR A 22 -8.26 -7.83 -18.95
C THR A 22 -7.60 -8.63 -17.83
N ALA A 23 -7.02 -9.79 -18.14
CA ALA A 23 -6.27 -10.59 -17.17
C ALA A 23 -5.11 -9.81 -16.54
N LEU A 24 -4.36 -9.04 -17.36
CA LEU A 24 -3.30 -8.16 -16.85
C LEU A 24 -3.87 -7.07 -15.93
N ALA A 25 -4.97 -6.43 -16.34
CA ALA A 25 -5.61 -5.38 -15.54
C ALA A 25 -6.13 -5.92 -14.20
N ASP A 26 -6.68 -7.14 -14.17
CA ASP A 26 -7.17 -7.76 -12.94
C ASP A 26 -6.02 -8.11 -11.99
N ALA A 27 -4.91 -8.65 -12.51
CA ALA A 27 -3.69 -8.90 -11.73
C ALA A 27 -3.13 -7.61 -11.11
N LEU A 28 -3.10 -6.51 -11.88
CA LEU A 28 -2.65 -5.20 -11.38
C LEU A 28 -3.56 -4.63 -10.29
N ARG A 29 -4.87 -4.87 -10.37
CA ARG A 29 -5.82 -4.43 -9.33
C ARG A 29 -5.72 -5.23 -8.04
N GLU A 30 -5.46 -6.53 -8.14
CA GLU A 30 -5.26 -7.39 -6.98
C GLU A 30 -3.94 -7.06 -6.26
N GLY A 31 -2.87 -6.82 -7.03
CA GLY A 31 -1.54 -6.57 -6.49
C GLY A 31 -0.95 -7.80 -5.80
N GLY A 32 0.17 -7.64 -5.10
CA GLY A 32 0.79 -8.74 -4.36
C GLY A 32 1.36 -9.82 -5.28
N ASP A 33 1.20 -11.09 -4.92
CA ASP A 33 1.69 -12.21 -5.73
C ASP A 33 0.59 -12.63 -6.73
N ALA A 34 0.80 -12.34 -8.02
CA ALA A 34 -0.17 -12.58 -9.10
C ALA A 34 0.34 -13.61 -10.11
N GLU A 35 -0.57 -14.39 -10.67
CA GLU A 35 -0.32 -15.34 -11.76
C GLU A 35 -1.06 -14.90 -13.02
N LEU A 36 -0.31 -14.66 -14.10
CA LEU A 36 -0.87 -14.23 -15.38
C LEU A 36 -0.80 -15.38 -16.40
N ASP A 37 -1.94 -15.82 -16.89
CA ASP A 37 -2.00 -16.80 -17.98
C ASP A 37 -1.77 -16.10 -19.33
N LEU A 38 -0.72 -16.52 -20.03
CA LEU A 38 -0.36 -15.97 -21.33
C LEU A 38 -0.67 -16.94 -22.49
N GLY A 39 -1.38 -18.05 -22.23
CA GLY A 39 -1.71 -19.09 -23.20
C GLY A 39 -0.77 -20.31 -23.15
N PRO A 40 0.50 -20.23 -23.59
CA PRO A 40 1.42 -21.36 -23.54
C PRO A 40 2.18 -21.47 -22.21
N GLY A 41 1.88 -20.60 -21.24
CA GLY A 41 2.46 -20.65 -19.90
C GLY A 41 1.90 -19.58 -18.96
N THR A 42 2.18 -19.74 -17.68
CA THR A 42 1.78 -18.84 -16.61
C THR A 42 3.00 -18.06 -16.11
N LEU A 43 2.86 -16.74 -15.98
CA LEU A 43 3.88 -15.84 -15.46
C LEU A 43 3.51 -15.40 -14.05
N GLY A 44 4.30 -15.81 -13.06
CA GLY A 44 4.17 -15.34 -11.67
C GLY A 44 4.95 -14.05 -11.43
N LEU A 45 4.30 -13.00 -10.93
CA LEU A 45 4.90 -11.70 -10.65
C LEU A 45 4.46 -11.19 -9.28
N ARG A 46 5.36 -10.48 -8.58
CA ARG A 46 5.01 -9.69 -7.41
C ARG A 46 4.78 -8.24 -7.81
N ILE A 47 3.54 -7.77 -7.73
CA ILE A 47 3.08 -6.44 -8.14
C ILE A 47 2.98 -5.52 -6.89
N PRO A 48 3.72 -4.40 -6.84
CA PRO A 48 3.64 -3.44 -5.75
C PRO A 48 2.43 -2.49 -5.88
N ASP A 49 2.14 -1.73 -4.82
CA ASP A 49 1.10 -0.68 -4.83
C ASP A 49 1.38 0.46 -5.83
N ASP A 50 2.67 0.78 -6.02
CA ASP A 50 3.14 1.85 -6.90
C ASP A 50 4.14 1.30 -7.94
N LEU A 51 3.95 1.68 -9.20
CA LEU A 51 4.83 1.36 -10.33
C LEU A 51 4.93 2.52 -11.32
N ASP A 52 5.99 2.52 -12.10
CA ASP A 52 6.17 3.45 -13.22
C ASP A 52 5.51 2.85 -14.48
N SER A 53 4.80 3.67 -15.26
CA SER A 53 4.12 3.26 -16.49
C SER A 53 4.39 4.24 -17.63
N GLU A 54 4.58 3.69 -18.83
CA GLU A 54 4.67 4.42 -20.09
C GLU A 54 3.68 3.80 -21.11
N LEU A 55 3.04 4.65 -21.90
CA LEU A 55 2.09 4.26 -22.94
C LEU A 55 2.50 4.96 -24.24
N GLU A 56 2.86 4.18 -25.25
CA GLU A 56 3.28 4.70 -26.55
C GLU A 56 2.33 4.22 -27.65
N VAL A 57 2.05 5.11 -28.61
CA VAL A 57 1.23 4.82 -29.78
C VAL A 57 1.93 5.36 -31.01
N GLU A 58 2.27 4.47 -31.94
CA GLU A 58 2.90 4.82 -33.19
C GLU A 58 2.01 4.42 -34.38
N ILE A 59 1.95 5.28 -35.40
CA ILE A 59 1.19 5.04 -36.62
C ILE A 59 2.12 5.28 -37.81
N GLY A 60 2.37 4.24 -38.59
CA GLY A 60 3.32 4.29 -39.70
C GLY A 60 3.32 2.98 -40.50
N GLY A 61 3.78 3.03 -41.74
CA GLY A 61 3.91 1.81 -42.58
C GLY A 61 2.59 1.10 -42.93
N GLY A 62 1.43 1.70 -42.64
CA GLY A 62 0.12 1.04 -42.77
C GLY A 62 -0.31 0.26 -41.52
N GLU A 63 0.42 0.42 -40.42
CA GLU A 63 0.22 -0.30 -39.16
C GLU A 63 0.01 0.68 -38.00
N ILE A 64 -0.57 0.17 -36.91
CA ILE A 64 -0.64 0.84 -35.62
C ILE A 64 0.10 -0.05 -34.61
N GLU A 65 1.01 0.56 -33.86
CA GLU A 65 1.70 -0.07 -32.74
C GLU A 65 1.24 0.60 -31.44
N LEU A 66 0.89 -0.22 -30.46
CA LEU A 66 0.45 0.20 -29.13
C LEU A 66 1.28 -0.57 -28.12
N GLU A 67 2.09 0.15 -27.34
CA GLU A 67 2.97 -0.44 -26.34
C GLU A 67 2.58 0.05 -24.95
N ILE A 68 2.53 -0.88 -23.99
CA ILE A 68 2.28 -0.60 -22.58
C ILE A 68 3.50 -1.11 -21.82
N GLU A 69 4.29 -0.19 -21.27
CA GLU A 69 5.44 -0.54 -20.45
C GLU A 69 5.12 -0.29 -18.98
N LEU A 70 5.47 -1.27 -18.13
CA LEU A 70 5.31 -1.20 -16.68
C LEU A 70 6.62 -1.61 -16.02
N LYS A 71 7.12 -0.77 -15.12
CA LYS A 71 8.42 -0.95 -14.46
C LYS A 71 8.28 -0.83 -12.96
N TRP A 72 8.83 -1.80 -12.23
CA TRP A 72 8.93 -1.74 -10.78
C TRP A 72 10.12 -2.55 -10.25
N LYS A 73 10.45 -2.32 -8.97
CA LYS A 73 11.56 -3.01 -8.29
C LYS A 73 11.08 -4.37 -7.77
N THR A 74 11.88 -5.41 -8.04
CA THR A 74 11.63 -6.78 -7.55
C THR A 74 12.18 -7.02 -6.14
N ALA A 75 13.02 -6.12 -5.63
CA ALA A 75 13.52 -6.19 -4.25
C ALA A 75 12.48 -5.62 -3.27
N PRO A 76 12.30 -6.20 -2.08
CA PRO A 76 11.40 -5.65 -1.08
C PRO A 76 11.85 -4.24 -0.70
N THR A 77 11.02 -3.25 -1.01
CA THR A 77 11.13 -1.93 -0.38
C THR A 77 11.02 -2.15 1.12
N ARG A 78 12.11 -1.96 1.85
CA ARG A 78 12.07 -1.91 3.31
C ARG A 78 11.12 -0.79 3.67
N ALA A 79 9.92 -1.13 4.15
CA ALA A 79 8.98 -0.14 4.67
C ALA A 79 9.70 0.66 5.76
N THR A 80 9.87 1.97 5.51
CA THR A 80 10.30 2.89 6.54
C THR A 80 9.22 2.85 7.62
N PRO A 81 9.51 2.45 8.86
CA PRO A 81 8.48 2.42 9.89
C PRO A 81 7.91 3.83 10.04
N PRO A 82 6.59 3.99 10.27
CA PRO A 82 6.02 5.30 10.51
C PRO A 82 6.76 5.94 11.67
N ARG A 83 7.29 7.14 11.45
CA ARG A 83 7.93 7.96 12.47
C ARG A 83 6.94 8.07 13.62
N THR A 84 7.21 7.38 14.72
CA THR A 84 6.43 7.53 15.95
C THR A 84 6.54 8.99 16.35
N GLU A 85 5.45 9.75 16.21
CA GLU A 85 5.36 11.08 16.76
C GLU A 85 5.64 10.96 18.26
N SER A 86 6.73 11.59 18.70
CA SER A 86 7.08 11.63 20.11
C SER A 86 5.93 12.28 20.88
N PRO A 87 5.47 11.71 22.01
CA PRO A 87 4.34 12.25 22.74
C PRO A 87 4.64 13.68 23.18
N ALA A 88 3.70 14.58 22.87
CA ALA A 88 3.71 15.98 23.25
C ALA A 88 4.22 16.20 24.69
N GLU A 89 5.23 17.05 24.82
CA GLU A 89 5.75 17.53 26.09
C GLU A 89 4.62 18.20 26.89
N LYS A 90 4.20 17.57 28.00
CA LYS A 90 3.21 18.14 28.91
C LYS A 90 3.80 19.38 29.59
N PRO A 91 3.10 20.53 29.62
CA PRO A 91 3.63 21.73 30.26
C PRO A 91 3.77 21.51 31.78
N LYS A 92 4.97 21.76 32.30
CA LYS A 92 5.30 21.73 33.73
C LYS A 92 4.37 22.66 34.51
N ARG A 93 3.50 22.09 35.35
CA ARG A 93 2.74 22.85 36.35
C ARG A 93 3.70 23.45 37.38
N LYS A 94 3.81 24.78 37.39
CA LYS A 94 4.54 25.58 38.37
C LYS A 94 3.89 25.40 39.74
N LYS A 95 4.66 24.93 40.72
CA LYS A 95 4.26 24.89 42.14
C LYS A 95 4.31 26.31 42.71
N THR A 96 3.23 26.74 43.35
CA THR A 96 3.26 27.85 44.32
C THR A 96 2.55 27.42 45.61
N PRO A 97 3.03 27.88 46.79
CA PRO A 97 2.67 27.31 48.08
C PRO A 97 1.42 27.95 48.69
N ALA A 98 0.76 27.19 49.56
CA ALA A 98 -0.40 27.62 50.35
C ALA A 98 -0.04 28.68 51.41
N PRO A 99 -1.05 29.39 51.92
CA PRO A 99 -1.14 29.48 53.38
C PRO A 99 -2.53 29.20 53.95
N ALA A 100 -2.49 28.98 55.26
CA ALA A 100 -3.46 28.36 56.14
C ALA A 100 -4.75 29.17 56.43
N GLY A 101 -5.82 28.45 56.74
CA GLY A 101 -7.04 28.95 57.39
C GLY A 101 -7.76 27.80 58.11
N ARG A 102 -8.03 27.98 59.41
CA ARG A 102 -8.30 26.96 60.43
C ARG A 102 -9.80 26.89 60.78
N SER A 103 -10.22 25.75 61.34
CA SER A 103 -11.45 25.48 62.16
C SER A 103 -12.75 25.21 61.37
N ARG A 104 -13.68 24.30 61.75
CA ARG A 104 -13.93 23.57 63.00
C ARG A 104 -14.93 22.40 62.78
N SER A 105 -14.94 21.47 63.74
CA SER A 105 -15.58 20.14 63.84
C SER A 105 -17.11 19.97 63.73
N ALA A 106 -17.49 18.69 63.56
CA ALA A 106 -18.64 17.91 64.11
C ALA A 106 -19.61 17.37 63.01
N LYS A 107 -20.20 16.17 63.05
CA LYS A 107 -20.26 15.02 63.97
C LYS A 107 -20.82 13.79 63.20
N ARG A 108 -20.59 12.60 63.74
CA ARG A 108 -20.97 11.23 63.30
C ARG A 108 -22.48 10.98 63.11
N SER A 109 -22.83 10.00 62.24
CA SER A 109 -23.77 8.85 62.49
C SER A 109 -24.02 8.06 61.18
N THR A 110 -23.57 6.80 61.01
CA THR A 110 -24.32 5.50 61.10
C THR A 110 -25.50 5.38 60.11
N THR A 111 -25.70 4.36 59.26
CA THR A 111 -25.81 2.90 59.51
C THR A 111 -25.78 2.06 58.21
N LYS A 112 -25.50 0.77 58.41
CA LYS A 112 -25.45 -0.41 57.52
C LYS A 112 -26.85 -1.01 57.18
N ALA A 113 -26.85 -1.96 56.24
CA ALA A 113 -27.78 -3.08 55.99
C ALA A 113 -28.73 -2.86 54.80
N SER A 114 -29.04 -3.82 53.94
CA SER A 114 -28.54 -5.19 53.69
C SER A 114 -28.99 -5.58 52.28
#